data_AF-A0A087N3F4-F1
#
_entry.id   AF-A0A087N3F4-F1
#
_cell.length_a   1.000
_cell.length_b   1.000
_cell.length_c   1.000
_cell.angle_alpha   90.00
_cell.angle_beta   90.00
_cell.angle_gamma   90.00
#
_symmetry.space_group_name_H-M   'P 1'
#
loop_
_entity.id
_entity.type
_entity.pdbx_description
1 polymer ?
#
loop_
_entity_poly.entity_id
_entity_poly.type
_entity_poly.pdbx_seq_one_letter_code
_entity_poly.pdbx_strand_id
1 'polypeptide(L)'
;MIVLDKYEYEIVTDYREAFDMEAVVARYSEILAKYDYILGDWGYNQLRLKGFYEDKHPKSAFDTKISTVQDYLYEYCNFGCAYFILKRGKKIAPEKKQPKEVAEVEKNVLA
;
A
#
# COMPACT_ATOMS: atom_id res chain seq x y z
N MET A 1 -7.88 4.11 7.74
CA MET A 1 -7.27 4.86 6.62
C MET A 1 -5.79 5.00 6.94
N ILE A 2 -4.91 4.74 5.99
CA ILE A 2 -3.45 4.81 6.14
C ILE A 2 -2.88 5.78 5.12
N VAL A 3 -1.68 6.31 5.37
CA VAL A 3 -1.00 7.21 4.43
C VAL A 3 0.25 6.52 3.92
N LEU A 4 0.38 6.41 2.59
CA LEU A 4 1.57 5.91 1.92
C LEU A 4 2.02 6.97 0.90
N ASP A 5 3.26 7.45 1.05
CA ASP A 5 3.80 8.61 0.33
C ASP A 5 2.86 9.84 0.41
N LYS A 6 2.20 10.19 -0.69
CA LYS A 6 1.34 11.39 -0.82
C LYS A 6 -0.14 11.04 -0.94
N TYR A 7 -0.52 9.81 -0.70
CA TYR A 7 -1.90 9.36 -0.88
C TYR A 7 -2.43 8.69 0.37
N GLU A 8 -3.71 8.94 0.63
CA GLU A 8 -4.46 8.16 1.60
C GLU A 8 -4.90 6.85 0.96
N TYR A 9 -4.94 5.80 1.76
CA TYR A 9 -5.43 4.50 1.37
C TYR A 9 -6.46 3.99 2.39
N GLU A 10 -7.54 3.42 1.87
CA GLU A 10 -8.55 2.70 2.63
C GLU A 10 -8.33 1.20 2.47
N ILE A 11 -8.40 0.45 3.57
CA ILE A 11 -8.39 -1.01 3.52
C ILE A 11 -9.82 -1.45 3.20
N VAL A 12 -10.03 -1.90 1.97
CA VAL A 12 -11.37 -2.33 1.50
C VAL A 12 -11.59 -3.83 1.69
N THR A 13 -10.51 -4.60 1.75
CA THR A 13 -10.52 -6.03 2.06
C THR A 13 -9.34 -6.35 2.95
N ASP A 14 -9.56 -7.10 4.02
CA ASP A 14 -8.52 -7.69 4.84
C ASP A 14 -8.87 -9.15 5.15
N TYR A 15 -8.43 -10.05 4.27
CA TYR A 15 -8.76 -11.46 4.36
C TYR A 15 -7.69 -12.20 5.19
N ARG A 16 -8.13 -12.75 6.32
CA ARG A 16 -7.28 -13.44 7.32
C ARG A 16 -6.27 -12.51 8.01
N GLU A 17 -6.67 -11.27 8.30
CA GLU A 17 -5.83 -10.30 9.04
C GLU A 17 -4.44 -10.15 8.37
N ALA A 18 -4.45 -10.06 7.04
CA ALA A 18 -3.27 -10.06 6.20
C ALA A 18 -2.56 -8.69 6.18
N PHE A 19 -3.29 -7.62 6.51
CA PHE A 19 -2.74 -6.29 6.48
C PHE A 19 -1.74 -6.06 7.61
N ASP A 20 -0.51 -5.75 7.24
CA ASP A 20 0.57 -5.37 8.16
C ASP A 20 1.19 -4.05 7.68
N MET A 21 1.08 -3.00 8.50
CA MET A 21 1.55 -1.67 8.15
C MET A 21 3.07 -1.61 7.93
N GLU A 22 3.85 -2.31 8.75
CA GLU A 22 5.31 -2.29 8.67
C GLU A 22 5.80 -3.00 7.41
N ALA A 23 5.21 -4.17 7.12
CA ALA A 23 5.51 -4.93 5.91
C ALA A 23 5.11 -4.15 4.64
N VAL A 24 3.95 -3.48 4.65
CA VAL A 24 3.50 -2.64 3.54
C VAL A 24 4.49 -1.51 3.29
N VAL A 25 4.88 -0.75 4.32
CA VAL A 25 5.83 0.36 4.19
C VAL A 25 7.18 -0.13 3.66
N ALA A 26 7.67 -1.28 4.14
CA ALA A 26 8.93 -1.87 3.70
C ALA A 26 8.92 -2.34 2.23
N ARG A 27 7.75 -2.70 1.67
CA ARG A 27 7.61 -3.19 0.29
C ARG A 27 7.05 -2.14 -0.68
N TYR A 28 6.49 -1.05 -0.17
CA TYR A 28 5.87 -0.02 -1.00
C TYR A 28 6.90 0.65 -1.90
N SER A 29 6.49 0.92 -3.14
CA SER A 29 7.26 1.69 -4.10
C SER A 29 6.37 2.77 -4.70
N GLU A 30 6.90 3.97 -4.91
CA GLU A 30 6.17 5.10 -5.48
C GLU A 30 5.49 4.78 -6.82
N ILE A 31 6.01 3.79 -7.57
CA ILE A 31 5.38 3.34 -8.82
C ILE A 31 3.96 2.78 -8.60
N LEU A 32 3.67 2.28 -7.40
CA LEU A 32 2.33 1.79 -7.03
C LEU A 32 1.32 2.93 -6.89
N ALA A 33 1.79 4.15 -6.62
CA ALA A 33 0.93 5.33 -6.49
C ALA A 33 0.19 5.69 -7.78
N LYS A 34 0.53 5.11 -8.94
CA LYS A 34 -0.21 5.33 -10.21
C LYS A 34 -1.52 4.53 -10.29
N TYR A 35 -1.66 3.47 -9.50
CA TYR A 35 -2.80 2.57 -9.51
C TYR A 35 -3.89 3.03 -8.55
N ASP A 36 -5.14 2.63 -8.82
CA ASP A 36 -6.29 2.96 -7.98
C ASP A 36 -6.42 1.99 -6.80
N TYR A 37 -5.94 0.76 -6.97
CA TYR A 37 -5.93 -0.28 -5.97
C TYR A 37 -4.55 -0.91 -5.85
N ILE A 38 -4.22 -1.37 -4.65
CA ILE A 38 -3.05 -2.20 -4.37
C ILE A 38 -3.55 -3.47 -3.72
N LEU A 39 -3.30 -4.61 -4.36
CA LEU A 39 -3.41 -5.91 -3.74
C LEU A 39 -2.10 -6.18 -3.00
N GLY A 40 -2.21 -6.57 -1.72
CA GLY A 40 -1.12 -7.20 -1.00
C GLY A 40 -1.46 -8.65 -0.72
N ASP A 41 -0.59 -9.57 -1.12
CA ASP A 41 -0.79 -11.00 -0.90
C ASP A 41 0.48 -11.67 -0.35
N TRP A 42 0.28 -12.71 0.45
CA TRP A 42 1.37 -13.40 1.15
C TRP A 42 1.72 -14.73 0.48
N GLY A 43 2.82 -14.75 -0.28
CA GLY A 43 3.41 -15.96 -0.83
C GLY A 43 4.67 -16.36 -0.05
N TYR A 44 4.72 -17.57 0.50
CA TYR A 44 5.89 -18.07 1.25
C TYR A 44 6.38 -17.09 2.34
N ASN A 45 5.44 -16.50 3.10
CA ASN A 45 5.71 -15.46 4.11
C ASN A 45 6.40 -14.19 3.58
N GLN A 46 6.30 -13.93 2.27
CA GLN A 46 6.77 -12.71 1.66
C GLN A 46 5.58 -11.93 1.10
N LEU A 47 5.46 -10.67 1.55
CA LEU A 47 4.45 -9.76 1.04
C LEU A 47 4.79 -9.33 -0.39
N ARG A 48 3.85 -9.55 -1.30
CA ARG A 48 3.88 -9.06 -2.68
C ARG A 48 2.86 -7.96 -2.82
N LEU A 49 3.22 -6.87 -3.49
CA LEU A 49 2.31 -5.78 -3.80
C LEU A 49 2.12 -5.70 -5.31
N LYS A 50 0.87 -5.71 -5.76
CA LYS A 50 0.49 -5.55 -7.17
C LYS A 50 -0.55 -4.46 -7.32
N GLY A 51 -0.34 -3.57 -8.29
CA GLY A 51 -1.25 -2.48 -8.58
C GLY A 51 -2.33 -2.86 -9.59
N PHE A 52 -3.55 -2.37 -9.34
CA PHE A 52 -4.72 -2.52 -10.22
C PHE A 52 -5.41 -1.17 -10.42
N TYR A 53 -5.98 -0.96 -11.60
CA TYR A 53 -6.80 0.19 -11.93
C TYR A 53 -8.28 -0.12 -11.73
N GLU A 54 -9.07 0.94 -11.58
CA GLU A 54 -10.52 0.84 -11.80
C GLU A 54 -10.83 0.31 -13.21
N ASP A 55 -11.91 -0.46 -13.34
CA ASP A 55 -12.26 -1.12 -14.61
C ASP A 55 -12.45 -0.13 -15.77
N LYS A 56 -12.87 1.11 -15.46
CA LYS A 56 -13.13 2.17 -16.44
C LYS A 56 -11.91 3.06 -16.69
N HIS A 57 -10.79 2.82 -16.02
CA HIS A 57 -9.61 3.67 -16.14
C HIS A 57 -8.98 3.55 -17.55
N PRO A 58 -8.61 4.65 -18.23
CA PRO A 58 -8.09 4.59 -19.60
C PRO A 58 -6.83 3.72 -19.79
N LYS A 59 -6.06 3.53 -18.70
CA LYS A 59 -4.84 2.70 -18.68
C LYS A 59 -5.06 1.27 -18.17
N SER A 60 -6.31 0.85 -17.93
CA SER A 60 -6.62 -0.49 -17.43
C SER A 60 -6.46 -1.51 -18.58
N ALA A 61 -5.28 -2.12 -18.68
CA ALA A 61 -5.13 -3.37 -19.44
C ALA A 61 -5.89 -4.49 -18.71
N PHE A 62 -6.27 -5.55 -19.42
CA PHE A 62 -7.12 -6.62 -18.87
C PHE A 62 -6.58 -7.21 -17.56
N ASP A 63 -5.27 -7.46 -17.49
CA ASP A 63 -4.52 -8.05 -16.37
C ASP A 63 -4.29 -7.09 -15.17
N THR A 64 -4.69 -5.83 -15.32
CA THR A 64 -4.51 -4.78 -14.30
C THR A 64 -5.82 -4.14 -13.91
N LYS A 65 -6.96 -4.76 -14.23
CA LYS A 65 -8.29 -4.32 -13.79
C LYS A 65 -8.62 -4.91 -12.42
N ILE A 66 -9.26 -4.13 -11.55
CA ILE A 66 -9.67 -4.62 -10.23
C ILE A 66 -10.64 -5.82 -10.34
N SER A 67 -11.45 -5.90 -11.40
CA SER A 67 -12.31 -7.06 -11.68
C SER A 67 -11.54 -8.38 -11.86
N THR A 68 -10.27 -8.35 -12.28
CA THR A 68 -9.45 -9.56 -12.48
C THR A 68 -8.61 -9.93 -11.27
N VAL A 69 -8.80 -9.25 -10.13
CA VAL A 69 -8.03 -9.53 -8.90
C VAL A 69 -8.26 -10.96 -8.38
N GLN A 70 -9.47 -11.50 -8.55
CA GLN A 70 -9.77 -12.87 -8.15
C GLN A 70 -9.02 -13.88 -9.00
N ASP A 71 -8.97 -13.66 -10.32
CA ASP A 71 -8.19 -14.50 -11.24
C ASP A 71 -6.71 -14.49 -10.87
N TYR A 72 -6.16 -13.31 -10.55
CA TYR A 72 -4.79 -13.18 -10.05
C TYR A 72 -4.57 -14.00 -8.76
N LEU A 73 -5.49 -13.92 -7.81
CA LEU A 73 -5.38 -14.68 -6.56
C LEU A 73 -5.45 -16.19 -6.83
N TYR A 74 -6.33 -16.65 -7.72
CA TYR A 74 -6.42 -18.07 -8.08
C TYR A 74 -5.16 -18.60 -8.78
N GLU A 75 -4.51 -17.78 -9.60
CA GLU A 75 -3.35 -18.18 -10.38
C GLU A 75 -2.04 -18.08 -9.57
N TYR A 76 -1.90 -17.06 -8.71
CA TYR A 76 -0.62 -16.72 -8.06
C TYR A 76 -0.62 -16.85 -6.53
N CYS A 77 -1.77 -16.84 -5.86
CA CYS A 77 -1.89 -17.07 -4.41
C CYS A 77 -2.14 -18.57 -4.16
N ASN A 78 -1.30 -19.19 -3.35
CA ASN A 78 -1.52 -20.58 -2.94
C ASN A 78 -2.86 -20.74 -2.19
N PHE A 79 -3.36 -21.98 -2.05
CA PHE A 79 -4.58 -22.23 -1.27
C PHE A 79 -4.48 -21.66 0.15
N GLY A 80 -5.49 -20.88 0.56
CA GLY A 80 -5.55 -20.28 1.89
C GLY A 80 -4.62 -19.09 2.11
N CYS A 81 -4.01 -18.56 1.05
CA CYS A 81 -3.19 -17.35 1.06
C CYS A 81 -3.97 -16.16 1.65
N ALA A 82 -3.34 -15.48 2.61
CA ALA A 82 -3.87 -14.26 3.22
C ALA A 82 -3.60 -13.09 2.28
N TYR A 83 -4.55 -12.17 2.15
CA TYR A 83 -4.40 -11.01 1.28
C TYR A 83 -5.25 -9.83 1.76
N PHE A 84 -4.87 -8.62 1.35
CA PHE A 84 -5.62 -7.41 1.58
C PHE A 84 -5.67 -6.56 0.31
N ILE A 85 -6.66 -5.68 0.23
CA ILE A 85 -6.80 -4.73 -0.87
C ILE A 85 -6.88 -3.32 -0.29
N LEU A 86 -6.03 -2.44 -0.78
CA LEU A 86 -6.03 -1.02 -0.49
C LEU A 86 -6.63 -0.26 -1.66
N LYS A 87 -7.55 0.66 -1.39
CA LYS A 87 -8.07 1.62 -2.36
C LYS A 87 -7.42 2.97 -2.15
N ARG A 88 -6.83 3.54 -3.20
CA ARG A 88 -6.24 4.87 -3.19
C ARG A 88 -7.33 5.93 -3.10
N GLY A 89 -7.21 6.81 -2.13
CA GLY A 89 -8.05 7.96 -1.89
C GLY A 89 -7.43 9.25 -2.42
N LYS A 90 -7.60 10.33 -1.64
CA LYS A 90 -7.14 11.66 -2.05
C LYS A 90 -5.62 11.76 -1.97
N LYS A 91 -5.07 12.63 -2.81
CA LYS A 91 -3.70 13.09 -2.67
C LYS A 91 -3.64 14.08 -1.50
N ILE A 92 -2.80 13.78 -0.52
CA ILE A 92 -2.51 14.67 0.59
C ILE A 92 -1.42 15.63 0.13
N ALA A 93 -1.63 16.92 0.33
CA ALA A 93 -0.52 17.87 0.21
C ALA A 93 0.53 17.50 1.26
N PRO A 94 1.84 17.59 0.96
CA PRO A 94 2.84 17.36 1.97
C PRO A 94 2.56 18.31 3.14
N GLU A 95 2.31 17.74 4.32
CA GLU A 95 2.32 18.53 5.53
C GLU A 95 3.69 19.23 5.59
N LYS A 96 3.69 20.54 5.78
CA LYS A 96 4.92 21.27 6.10
C LYS A 96 5.51 20.59 7.32
N LYS A 97 6.57 19.79 7.15
CA LYS A 97 7.32 19.22 8.28
C LYS A 97 7.67 20.37 9.20
N GLN A 98 7.01 20.48 10.34
CA GLN A 98 7.46 21.37 11.39
C GLN A 98 8.79 20.78 11.90
N PRO A 99 9.88 21.57 11.94
CA PRO A 99 11.14 21.10 12.51
C PRO A 99 10.95 20.98 14.01
N LYS A 100 10.70 19.77 14.51
CA LYS A 100 10.83 19.43 15.91
C LYS A 100 11.67 18.15 15.97
N GLU A 101 12.62 18.14 16.90
CA GLU A 101 13.55 17.04 17.21
C GLU A 101 14.91 17.01 16.49
N VAL A 102 15.59 18.16 16.41
CA VAL A 102 17.08 18.21 16.45
C VAL A 102 17.60 19.10 17.59
N ALA A 103 16.74 19.89 18.23
CA ALA A 103 17.16 20.94 19.18
C ALA A 103 17.38 20.48 20.65
N GLU A 104 17.07 19.23 21.02
CA GLU A 104 17.22 18.77 22.42
C GLU A 104 18.53 18.02 22.71
N VAL A 105 19.27 17.55 21.71
CA VAL A 105 20.54 16.84 21.96
C VAL A 105 21.71 17.82 22.20
N GLU A 106 21.74 18.98 21.54
CA GLU A 106 22.85 19.94 21.68
C GLU A 106 22.89 20.68 23.03
N LYS A 107 21.80 20.67 23.81
CA LYS A 107 21.79 21.30 25.15
C LYS A 107 22.32 20.39 26.27
N ASN A 108 22.35 19.07 26.06
CA ASN A 108 22.78 18.11 27.09
C ASN A 108 24.25 17.69 26.96
N VAL A 109 24.99 18.18 25.97
CA VAL A 109 26.43 17.90 25.81
C VAL A 109 27.30 19.00 26.42
N LEU A 110 26.71 20.14 26.82
CA LEU A 110 27.43 21.30 27.37
C LEU A 110 26.98 21.74 28.77
N ALA A 111 26.31 20.85 29.52
CA ALA A 111 25.95 21.07 30.93
C ALA A 111 26.78 20.18 31.86
#